data_AF-A0A7S4RC65-F1
#
_entry.id   AF-A0A7S4RC65-F1
#
_cell.length_a   1.000
_cell.length_b   1.000
_cell.length_c   1.000
_cell.angle_alpha   90.00
_cell.angle_beta   90.00
_cell.angle_gamma   90.00
#
_symmetry.space_group_name_H-M   'P 1'
#
loop_
_entity.id
_entity.type
_entity.pdbx_description
1 polymer ?
#
loop_
_entity_poly.entity_id
_entity_poly.type
_entity_poly.pdbx_seq_one_letter_code
_entity_poly.pdbx_strand_id
1 'polypeptide(L)'
;FSGGWPNYARRLVEEVSPWFCIFFVLYVTLVIFTLVRIIYALFIRDTMQAAACDAEQLVREKANETKALTGRLRELFREADTSGDGFLSRAEFNEILAYPKVRTWMGTLGIDVQDHEDLFEILTEGEPSERGISWEEFVHGIMR
;
A
#
# COMPACT_ATOMS: atom_id res chain seq x y z
N PHE A 1 19.23 36.24 -15.73
CA PHE A 1 18.22 37.22 -15.28
C PHE A 1 18.62 37.80 -13.91
N SER A 2 19.63 38.67 -13.85
CA SER A 2 19.81 39.57 -12.70
C SER A 2 19.03 40.84 -13.04
N GLY A 3 17.81 40.99 -12.54
CA GLY A 3 16.79 41.95 -13.00
C GLY A 3 17.15 43.43 -12.87
N GLY A 4 18.16 43.91 -13.61
CA GLY A 4 18.56 45.32 -13.74
C GLY A 4 19.09 46.00 -12.47
N TRP A 5 18.89 45.39 -11.28
CA TRP A 5 19.23 45.97 -9.98
C TRP A 5 20.67 46.48 -9.84
N PRO A 6 21.71 45.89 -10.46
CA PRO A 6 23.07 46.42 -10.36
C PRO A 6 23.22 47.81 -11.01
N ASN A 7 22.42 48.12 -12.02
CA ASN A 7 22.46 49.44 -12.69
C ASN A 7 21.87 50.54 -11.79
N TYR A 8 20.84 50.21 -11.01
CA TYR A 8 20.24 51.13 -10.04
C TYR A 8 21.12 51.27 -8.78
N ALA A 9 21.65 50.16 -8.28
CA ALA A 9 22.54 50.16 -7.12
C ALA A 9 23.84 50.93 -7.40
N ARG A 10 24.46 50.74 -8.58
CA ARG A 10 25.69 51.43 -8.97
C ARG A 10 25.56 52.95 -8.92
N ARG A 11 24.48 53.50 -9.49
CA ARG A 11 24.22 54.95 -9.47
C ARG A 11 24.08 55.50 -8.06
N LEU A 12 23.34 54.83 -7.17
CA LEU A 12 23.22 55.28 -5.77
C LEU A 12 24.54 55.21 -5.00
N VAL A 13 25.35 54.19 -5.26
CA VAL A 13 26.64 53.98 -4.56
C VAL A 13 27.69 55.00 -5.03
N GLU A 14 27.73 55.29 -6.34
CA GLU A 14 28.71 56.21 -6.94
C GLU A 14 28.31 57.68 -6.80
N GLU A 15 27.03 58.03 -6.92
CA GLU A 15 26.56 59.43 -6.95
C GLU A 15 26.11 59.95 -5.57
N VAL A 16 25.80 59.07 -4.60
CA VAL A 16 25.27 59.49 -3.28
C VAL A 16 26.21 59.13 -2.12
N SER A 17 26.44 57.84 -1.88
CA SER A 17 27.32 57.39 -0.79
C SER A 17 27.70 55.90 -0.91
N PRO A 18 28.98 55.54 -0.71
CA PRO A 18 29.43 54.16 -0.71
C PRO A 18 28.74 53.26 0.33
N TRP A 19 28.20 53.82 1.42
CA TRP A 19 27.53 53.08 2.49
C TRP A 19 26.27 52.32 2.01
N PHE A 20 25.63 52.78 0.93
CA PHE A 20 24.49 52.07 0.32
C PHE A 20 24.88 50.70 -0.24
N CYS A 21 26.17 50.44 -0.50
CA CYS A 21 26.65 49.14 -0.95
C CYS A 21 26.31 48.03 0.08
N ILE A 22 26.53 48.30 1.37
CA ILE A 22 26.24 47.35 2.45
C ILE A 22 24.73 47.03 2.50
N PHE A 23 23.89 48.07 2.36
CA PHE A 23 22.43 47.90 2.31
C PHE A 23 22.00 47.00 1.15
N PHE A 24 22.49 47.26 -0.07
CA PHE A 24 22.13 46.45 -1.25
C PHE A 24 22.66 45.03 -1.15
N VAL A 25 23.87 44.80 -0.64
CA VAL A 25 24.42 43.46 -0.44
C VAL A 25 23.58 42.66 0.54
N LEU A 26 23.21 43.25 1.69
CA LEU A 26 22.33 42.60 2.67
C LEU A 26 20.96 42.30 2.06
N TYR A 27 20.34 43.28 1.41
CA TYR A 27 19.05 43.14 0.76
C TYR A 27 19.05 42.01 -0.28
N VAL A 28 20.01 42.03 -1.21
CA VAL A 28 20.10 41.03 -2.28
C VAL A 28 20.37 39.64 -1.72
N THR A 29 21.26 39.52 -0.73
CA THR A 29 21.57 38.22 -0.11
C THR A 29 20.35 37.66 0.60
N LEU A 30 19.62 38.47 1.38
CA LEU A 30 18.42 38.04 2.08
C LEU A 30 17.29 37.68 1.12
N VAL A 31 17.06 38.47 0.07
CA VAL A 31 16.01 38.20 -0.91
C VAL A 31 16.31 36.93 -1.71
N ILE A 32 17.53 36.79 -2.23
CA ILE A 32 17.91 35.59 -3.00
C ILE A 32 17.87 34.35 -2.10
N PHE A 33 18.42 34.43 -0.89
CA PHE A 33 18.38 33.32 0.06
C PHE A 33 16.94 32.90 0.38
N THR A 34 16.07 33.87 0.68
CA THR A 34 14.65 33.62 0.97
C THR A 34 13.95 32.99 -0.24
N LEU A 35 14.14 33.54 -1.45
CA LEU A 35 13.54 33.00 -2.67
C LEU A 35 13.98 31.56 -2.95
N VAL A 36 15.29 31.26 -2.84
CA VAL A 36 15.81 29.90 -3.03
C VAL A 36 15.22 28.95 -1.99
N ARG A 37 15.12 29.36 -0.72
CA ARG A 37 14.51 28.55 0.34
C ARG A 37 13.04 28.25 0.09
N ILE A 38 12.27 29.22 -0.37
CA ILE A 38 10.84 29.04 -0.72
C ILE A 38 10.72 28.04 -1.88
N ILE A 39 11.51 28.22 -2.94
CA ILE A 39 11.50 27.31 -4.10
C ILE A 39 11.87 25.88 -3.67
N TYR A 40 12.94 25.73 -2.89
CA TYR A 40 13.37 24.45 -2.35
C TYR A 40 12.29 23.78 -1.49
N ALA A 41 11.61 24.55 -0.63
CA ALA A 41 10.52 24.04 0.20
C ALA A 41 9.33 23.56 -0.65
N LEU A 42 8.99 24.25 -1.74
CA LEU A 42 7.95 23.80 -2.69
C LEU A 42 8.34 22.48 -3.35
N PHE A 43 9.57 22.36 -3.85
CA PHE A 43 10.04 21.11 -4.46
C PHE A 43 10.03 19.93 -3.49
N ILE A 44 10.45 20.14 -2.24
CA ILE A 44 10.39 19.10 -1.21
C ILE A 44 8.94 18.72 -0.93
N ARG A 45 8.04 19.69 -0.80
CA ARG A 45 6.63 19.43 -0.55
C ARG A 45 6.04 18.55 -1.66
N ASP A 46 6.29 18.90 -2.92
CA ASP A 46 5.79 18.14 -4.07
C ASP A 46 6.40 16.73 -4.10
N THR A 47 7.70 16.60 -3.82
CA THR A 47 8.39 15.31 -3.75
C THR A 47 7.83 14.42 -2.63
N MET A 48 7.60 14.99 -1.45
CA MET A 48 7.02 14.27 -0.30
C MET A 48 5.56 13.89 -0.56
N GLN A 49 4.79 14.76 -1.23
CA GLN A 49 3.40 14.47 -1.58
C GLN A 49 3.31 13.35 -2.62
N ALA A 50 4.19 13.33 -3.63
CA ALA A 50 4.28 12.23 -4.58
C ALA A 50 4.62 10.91 -3.88
N ALA A 51 5.65 10.91 -3.01
CA ALA A 51 6.02 9.72 -2.24
C ALA A 51 4.90 9.23 -1.30
N ALA A 52 4.14 10.15 -0.69
CA ALA A 52 2.99 9.80 0.13
C ALA A 52 1.85 9.19 -0.69
N CYS A 53 1.59 9.72 -1.88
CA CYS A 53 0.58 9.19 -2.80
C CYS A 53 0.93 7.77 -3.26
N ASP A 54 2.20 7.52 -3.57
CA ASP A 54 2.69 6.18 -3.94
C ASP A 54 2.49 5.18 -2.80
N ALA A 55 2.79 5.58 -1.56
CA ALA A 55 2.59 4.74 -0.38
C ALA A 55 1.10 4.43 -0.15
N GLU A 56 0.22 5.42 -0.29
CA GLU A 56 -1.23 5.23 -0.16
C GLU A 56 -1.78 4.34 -1.27
N GLN A 57 -1.29 4.52 -2.50
CA GLN A 57 -1.68 3.70 -3.64
C GLN A 57 -1.30 2.24 -3.42
N LEU A 58 -0.07 1.96 -2.96
CA LEU A 58 0.37 0.60 -2.64
C LEU A 58 -0.50 -0.07 -1.56
N VAL A 59 -0.85 0.66 -0.49
CA VAL A 59 -1.75 0.15 0.56
C VAL A 59 -3.13 -0.16 -0.03
N ARG A 60 -3.65 0.71 -0.89
CA ARG A 60 -4.96 0.53 -1.53
C ARG A 60 -4.96 -0.65 -2.51
N GLU A 61 -3.91 -0.82 -3.29
CA GLU A 61 -3.73 -1.96 -4.19
C GLU A 61 -3.70 -3.27 -3.40
N LYS A 62 -2.92 -3.34 -2.32
CA LYS A 62 -2.89 -4.52 -1.43
C LYS A 62 -4.25 -4.80 -0.80
N ALA A 63 -4.95 -3.78 -0.30
CA ALA A 63 -6.29 -3.96 0.25
C ALA A 63 -7.30 -4.46 -0.79
N ASN A 64 -7.19 -4.02 -2.05
CA ASN A 64 -8.04 -4.49 -3.14
C ASN A 64 -7.71 -5.94 -3.53
N GLU A 65 -6.43 -6.31 -3.60
CA GLU A 65 -5.98 -7.69 -3.82
C GLU A 65 -6.54 -8.62 -2.73
N THR A 66 -6.40 -8.25 -1.46
CA THR A 66 -6.94 -9.02 -0.33
C THR A 66 -8.46 -9.13 -0.43
N LYS A 67 -9.19 -8.04 -0.72
CA LYS A 67 -10.65 -8.09 -0.88
C LYS A 67 -11.09 -9.00 -2.03
N ALA A 68 -10.40 -8.93 -3.17
CA ALA A 68 -10.70 -9.78 -4.33
C ALA A 68 -10.44 -11.26 -3.99
N LEU A 69 -9.36 -11.55 -3.26
CA LEU A 69 -9.04 -12.88 -2.75
C LEU A 69 -10.12 -13.38 -1.78
N THR A 70 -10.51 -12.58 -0.79
CA THR A 70 -11.56 -12.93 0.19
C THR A 70 -12.91 -13.17 -0.50
N GLY A 71 -13.28 -12.34 -1.48
CA GLY A 71 -14.52 -12.51 -2.23
C GLY A 71 -14.55 -13.83 -2.99
N ARG A 72 -13.43 -14.16 -3.65
CA ARG A 72 -13.24 -15.45 -4.31
C ARG A 72 -13.32 -16.61 -3.31
N LEU A 73 -12.61 -16.54 -2.19
CA LEU A 73 -12.65 -17.58 -1.15
C LEU A 73 -14.06 -17.79 -0.61
N ARG A 74 -14.84 -16.71 -0.51
CA ARG A 74 -16.24 -16.75 -0.05
C ARG A 74 -17.13 -17.51 -1.02
N GLU A 75 -16.93 -17.33 -2.32
CA GLU A 75 -17.64 -18.08 -3.35
C GLU A 75 -17.32 -19.58 -3.26
N LEU A 76 -16.04 -19.93 -3.09
CA LEU A 76 -15.63 -21.33 -2.95
C LEU A 76 -16.18 -21.96 -1.67
N PHE A 77 -16.09 -21.25 -0.54
CA PHE A 77 -16.66 -21.73 0.73
C PHE A 77 -18.16 -22.01 0.59
N ARG A 78 -18.89 -21.15 -0.13
CA ARG A 78 -20.33 -21.34 -0.38
C ARG A 78 -20.63 -22.47 -1.37
N GLU A 79 -19.70 -22.77 -2.28
CA GLU A 79 -19.83 -23.92 -3.19
C GLU A 79 -19.50 -25.24 -2.47
N ALA A 80 -18.69 -25.18 -1.41
CA ALA A 80 -18.30 -26.32 -0.58
C ALA A 80 -19.32 -26.66 0.52
N ASP A 81 -19.89 -25.64 1.17
CA ASP A 81 -20.89 -25.78 2.21
C ASP A 81 -22.24 -26.20 1.58
N THR A 82 -22.43 -27.51 1.44
CA THR A 82 -23.61 -28.10 0.82
C THR A 82 -24.76 -28.19 1.84
N SER A 83 -24.41 -28.32 3.11
CA SER A 83 -25.35 -28.34 4.24
C SER A 83 -25.97 -26.96 4.53
N GLY A 84 -25.26 -25.88 4.20
CA GLY A 84 -25.65 -24.49 4.45
C GLY A 84 -25.56 -24.08 5.91
N ASP A 85 -24.79 -24.81 6.73
CA ASP A 85 -24.66 -24.56 8.16
C ASP A 85 -23.56 -23.53 8.50
N GLY A 86 -22.81 -23.08 7.49
CA GLY A 86 -21.72 -22.13 7.64
C GLY A 86 -20.39 -22.75 8.07
N PHE A 87 -20.30 -24.09 8.08
CA PHE A 87 -19.11 -24.87 8.39
C PHE A 87 -18.79 -25.83 7.23
N LEU A 88 -17.52 -26.15 7.04
CA LEU A 88 -17.09 -27.21 6.14
C LEU A 88 -16.79 -28.46 6.94
N SER A 89 -17.71 -29.42 6.90
CA SER A 89 -17.47 -30.72 7.49
C SER A 89 -16.35 -31.45 6.74
N ARG A 90 -15.72 -32.43 7.40
CA ARG A 90 -14.64 -33.23 6.81
C ARG A 90 -15.08 -33.97 5.54
N ALA A 91 -16.35 -34.38 5.48
CA ALA A 91 -16.94 -35.02 4.31
C ALA A 91 -17.09 -34.04 3.15
N GLU A 92 -17.65 -32.85 3.38
CA GLU A 92 -17.82 -31.81 2.36
C GLU A 92 -16.47 -31.30 1.86
N PHE A 93 -15.49 -31.16 2.75
CA PHE A 93 -14.14 -30.77 2.38
C PHE A 93 -13.46 -31.81 1.48
N ASN A 94 -13.56 -33.09 1.81
CA ASN A 94 -13.00 -34.16 0.97
C ASN A 94 -13.74 -34.29 -0.37
N GLU A 95 -15.06 -34.13 -0.36
CA GLU A 95 -15.86 -34.16 -1.59
C GLU A 95 -15.50 -32.99 -2.51
N ILE A 96 -15.37 -31.77 -1.98
CA ILE A 96 -15.03 -30.62 -2.82
C ILE A 96 -13.59 -30.71 -3.36
N LEU A 97 -12.65 -31.21 -2.56
CA LEU A 97 -11.27 -31.44 -2.99
C LEU A 97 -11.13 -32.57 -4.03
N ALA A 98 -12.13 -33.43 -4.19
CA ALA A 98 -12.16 -34.40 -5.28
C ALA A 98 -12.43 -33.74 -6.64
N TYR A 99 -13.01 -32.53 -6.68
CA TYR A 99 -13.27 -31.83 -7.93
C TYR A 99 -11.99 -31.21 -8.52
N PRO A 100 -11.64 -31.53 -9.78
CA PRO A 100 -10.41 -31.03 -10.42
C PRO A 100 -10.34 -29.50 -10.50
N LYS A 101 -11.50 -28.85 -10.65
CA LYS A 101 -11.64 -27.40 -10.70
C LYS A 101 -11.17 -26.77 -9.40
N VAL A 102 -11.54 -27.35 -8.26
CA VAL A 102 -11.20 -26.85 -6.91
C VAL A 102 -9.74 -27.08 -6.60
N ARG A 103 -9.17 -28.24 -6.97
CA ARG A 103 -7.72 -28.50 -6.86
C ARG A 103 -6.87 -27.50 -7.65
N THR A 104 -7.26 -27.22 -8.89
CA THR A 104 -6.57 -26.23 -9.73
C THR A 104 -6.64 -24.85 -9.09
N TRP A 105 -7.78 -24.53 -8.49
CA TRP A 105 -8.03 -23.24 -7.88
C TRP A 105 -7.31 -23.06 -6.54
N MET A 106 -7.25 -24.09 -5.70
CA MET A 106 -6.35 -24.14 -4.53
C MET A 106 -4.87 -24.06 -4.92
N GLY A 107 -4.49 -24.69 -6.03
CA GLY A 107 -3.15 -24.55 -6.61
C GLY A 107 -2.83 -23.10 -7.02
N THR A 108 -3.80 -22.35 -7.58
CA THR A 108 -3.61 -20.91 -7.83
C THR A 108 -3.51 -20.06 -6.56
N LEU A 109 -3.95 -20.57 -5.41
CA LEU A 109 -3.77 -19.95 -4.10
C LEU A 109 -2.44 -20.35 -3.43
N GLY A 110 -1.63 -21.20 -4.07
CA GLY A 110 -0.36 -21.68 -3.52
C GLY A 110 -0.50 -22.85 -2.53
N ILE A 111 -1.69 -23.45 -2.45
CA ILE A 111 -2.00 -24.55 -1.54
C ILE A 111 -1.80 -25.87 -2.29
N ASP A 112 -0.84 -26.69 -1.86
CA ASP A 112 -0.59 -28.00 -2.46
C ASP A 112 -1.51 -29.06 -1.82
N VAL A 113 -2.55 -29.46 -2.56
CA VAL A 113 -3.64 -30.33 -2.08
C VAL A 113 -3.25 -31.83 -2.17
N GLN A 114 -1.98 -32.18 -1.99
CA GLN A 114 -1.55 -33.58 -2.10
C GLN A 114 -1.99 -34.43 -0.90
N ASP A 115 -2.06 -33.85 0.29
CA ASP A 115 -2.64 -34.49 1.48
C ASP A 115 -3.76 -33.63 2.08
N HIS A 116 -5.00 -34.02 1.81
CA HIS A 116 -6.21 -33.31 2.24
C HIS A 116 -6.52 -33.52 3.73
N GLU A 117 -6.05 -34.63 4.31
CA GLU A 117 -6.12 -34.94 5.74
C GLU A 117 -5.29 -33.94 6.56
N ASP A 118 -4.03 -33.73 6.17
CA ASP A 118 -3.12 -32.77 6.81
C ASP A 118 -3.61 -31.33 6.63
N LEU A 119 -4.19 -31.03 5.46
CA LEU A 119 -4.69 -29.69 5.16
C LEU A 119 -5.85 -29.29 6.07
N PHE A 120 -6.72 -30.24 6.40
CA PHE A 120 -7.83 -30.00 7.31
C PHE A 120 -7.32 -29.67 8.73
N GLU A 121 -6.33 -30.42 9.22
CA GLU A 121 -5.72 -30.20 10.54
C GLU A 121 -4.93 -28.89 10.61
N ILE A 122 -4.24 -28.51 9.52
CA ILE A 122 -3.53 -27.23 9.41
C ILE A 122 -4.52 -26.06 9.46
N LEU A 123 -5.69 -26.18 8.81
CA LEU A 123 -6.71 -25.13 8.77
C LEU A 123 -7.46 -24.98 10.11
N THR A 124 -7.58 -26.04 10.92
CA THR A 124 -8.21 -25.98 12.26
C THR A 124 -7.21 -25.70 13.39
N GLU A 125 -6.00 -25.24 13.07
CA GLU A 125 -4.91 -25.01 14.05
C GLU A 125 -4.60 -26.23 14.93
N GLY A 126 -4.86 -27.45 14.44
CA GLY A 126 -4.68 -28.69 15.18
C GLY A 126 -5.73 -28.95 16.27
N GLU A 127 -6.79 -28.14 16.37
CA GLU A 127 -7.95 -28.48 17.20
C GLU A 127 -8.92 -29.37 16.41
N PRO A 128 -9.23 -30.58 16.90
CA PRO A 128 -10.27 -31.40 16.30
C PRO A 128 -11.63 -30.79 16.62
N SER A 129 -12.14 -29.92 15.73
CA SER A 129 -13.51 -29.44 15.82
C SER A 129 -14.45 -30.51 15.28
N GLU A 130 -15.33 -31.06 16.13
CA GLU A 130 -16.40 -31.98 15.70
C GLU A 130 -17.38 -31.33 14.70
N ARG A 131 -17.38 -30.00 14.60
CA ARG A 131 -18.28 -29.20 13.75
C ARG A 131 -17.74 -28.88 12.36
N GLY A 132 -16.43 -29.02 12.11
CA GLY A 132 -15.83 -28.65 10.82
C GLY A 132 -15.16 -27.27 10.81
N ILE A 133 -14.64 -26.86 9.64
CA ILE A 133 -13.91 -25.61 9.46
C ILE A 133 -14.88 -24.45 9.27
N SER A 134 -14.85 -23.47 10.15
CA SER A 134 -15.62 -22.23 10.00
C SER A 134 -15.02 -21.33 8.91
N TRP A 135 -15.83 -20.39 8.41
CA TRP A 135 -15.34 -19.37 7.47
C TRP A 135 -14.11 -18.61 7.98
N GLU A 136 -14.07 -18.29 9.27
CA GLU A 136 -12.97 -17.53 9.87
C GLU A 136 -11.69 -18.34 9.89
N GLU A 137 -11.76 -19.62 10.29
CA GLU A 137 -10.63 -20.56 10.27
C GLU A 137 -10.15 -20.82 8.83
N PHE A 138 -11.06 -20.99 7.88
CA PHE A 138 -10.71 -21.20 6.47
C PHE A 138 -9.94 -20.00 5.89
N VAL A 139 -10.42 -18.78 6.15
CA VAL A 139 -9.73 -17.56 5.69
C VAL A 139 -8.40 -17.38 6.42
N HIS A 140 -8.37 -17.61 7.73
CA HIS A 140 -7.16 -17.44 8.53
C HIS A 140 -6.07 -18.43 8.11
N GLY A 141 -6.41 -19.70 7.91
CA GLY A 141 -5.47 -20.73 7.48
C GLY A 141 -4.93 -20.53 6.06
N ILE A 142 -5.72 -19.92 5.16
CA ILE A 142 -5.28 -19.64 3.78
C ILE A 142 -4.48 -18.33 3.66
N MET A 143 -4.77 -17.32 4.49
CA MET A 143 -4.06 -16.03 4.45
C MET A 143 -2.75 -16.00 5.25
N ARG A 144 -2.40 -17.12 5.90
CA ARG A 144 -1.21 -17.24 6.73
C ARG A 144 0.09 -17.32 5.92
#